data_AF-A0A8H7FD26-F1
#
_entry.id   AF-A0A8H7FD26-F1
#
_cell.length_a   1.000
_cell.length_b   1.000
_cell.length_c   1.000
_cell.angle_alpha   90.00
_cell.angle_beta   90.00
_cell.angle_gamma   90.00
#
_symmetry.space_group_name_H-M   'P 1'
#
loop_
_entity.id
_entity.type
_entity.pdbx_description
1 polymer ?
#
loop_
_entity_poly.entity_id
_entity_poly.type
_entity_poly.pdbx_seq_one_letter_code
_entity_poly.pdbx_strand_id
1 'polypeptide(L)'
;MCPKPLAFVQKLLLEKEEAEKQRDALQLEVYAWKSALKAKDDEMASATTNLASIKRDFDSMKHDNPLLYCLIDGDGHIFSEKHLNQGKAGGEAAAKLLTDGLITYVSDKSGLNMQGRPNVSVILYLNKTGLTNTLVSNGVCTADAFKAFLQAFNNASPLFTVNDVGSGKEAADAKIQGHLRVWTRNPQIIQVFFAGGHDNGYTPTLNTLQTEGLLDKVTLLRGYEAIGNELRSLKLPEVKLNGVFMTDKLQSRSRSKSSTSTPEVRSLEPADFEVFKTLPQKPKPNVNTNPGPKPLVIPTQLTLDLVPSTIFLAAERVSNVTMATTIN
;
A
#
# COMPACT_ATOMS: atom_id res chain seq x y z
N MET A 1 -56.89 70.19 17.73
CA MET A 1 -56.36 69.92 19.08
C MET A 1 -54.84 69.74 18.95
N CYS A 2 -54.06 70.75 19.37
CA CYS A 2 -52.60 70.62 19.44
C CYS A 2 -52.22 69.76 20.64
N PRO A 3 -51.26 68.82 20.53
CA PRO A 3 -50.70 68.15 21.70
C PRO A 3 -50.12 69.19 22.66
N LYS A 4 -50.41 69.07 23.96
CA LYS A 4 -49.87 69.97 24.97
C LYS A 4 -48.33 69.85 25.00
N PRO A 5 -47.56 70.96 24.98
CA PRO A 5 -46.10 70.96 24.88
C PRO A 5 -45.40 70.05 25.89
N LEU A 6 -45.96 69.89 27.09
CA LEU A 6 -45.42 69.06 28.16
C LEU A 6 -45.39 67.56 27.82
N ALA A 7 -46.43 67.05 27.14
CA ALA A 7 -46.54 65.63 26.80
C ALA A 7 -45.54 65.23 25.71
N PHE A 8 -45.23 66.15 24.79
CA PHE A 8 -44.22 65.95 23.76
C PHE A 8 -42.80 65.85 24.35
N VAL A 9 -42.47 66.74 25.31
CA VAL A 9 -41.18 66.73 26.00
C VAL A 9 -40.98 65.45 26.82
N GLN A 10 -42.01 64.96 27.52
CA GLN A 10 -41.94 63.69 28.24
C GLN A 10 -41.70 62.49 27.33
N LYS A 11 -42.36 62.45 26.15
CA LYS A 11 -42.15 61.39 25.15
C LYS A 11 -40.70 61.37 24.65
N LEU A 12 -40.13 62.54 24.35
CA LEU A 12 -38.74 62.65 23.90
C LEU A 12 -37.73 62.21 24.96
N LEU A 13 -37.98 62.49 26.24
CA LEU A 13 -37.10 62.06 27.33
C LEU A 13 -37.08 60.53 27.47
N LEU A 14 -38.24 59.89 27.38
CA LEU A 14 -38.35 58.43 27.39
C LEU A 14 -37.64 57.79 26.19
N GLU A 15 -37.87 58.31 24.98
CA GLU A 15 -37.20 57.83 23.77
C GLU A 15 -35.67 57.98 23.85
N LYS A 16 -35.19 59.07 24.44
CA LYS A 16 -33.75 59.29 24.67
C LYS A 16 -33.18 58.26 25.66
N GLU A 17 -33.85 58.02 26.79
CA GLU A 17 -33.39 57.04 27.78
C GLU A 17 -33.37 55.63 27.19
N GLU A 18 -34.38 55.28 26.38
CA GLU A 18 -34.45 53.99 25.70
C GLU A 18 -33.35 53.85 24.64
N ALA A 19 -33.06 54.91 23.88
CA ALA A 19 -31.95 54.93 22.93
C ALA A 19 -30.57 54.84 23.62
N GLU A 20 -30.40 55.48 24.79
CA GLU A 20 -29.18 55.37 25.59
C GLU A 20 -28.99 53.94 26.11
N LYS A 21 -30.04 53.29 26.61
CA LYS A 21 -30.00 51.87 27.01
C LYS A 21 -29.64 50.95 25.84
N GLN A 22 -30.24 51.19 24.67
CA GLN A 22 -29.91 50.43 23.45
C GLN A 22 -28.45 50.63 23.03
N ARG A 23 -27.94 51.86 23.09
CA ARG A 23 -26.53 52.17 22.79
C ARG A 23 -25.59 51.42 23.72
N ASP A 24 -25.87 51.42 25.01
CA ASP A 24 -25.01 50.77 26.01
C ASP A 24 -25.02 49.24 25.83
N ALA A 25 -26.18 48.65 25.51
CA ALA A 25 -26.30 47.23 25.17
C ALA A 25 -25.48 46.86 23.91
N LEU A 26 -25.59 47.66 22.84
CA LEU A 26 -24.82 47.45 21.61
C LEU A 26 -23.31 47.63 21.84
N GLN A 27 -22.90 48.57 22.70
CA GLN A 27 -21.48 48.75 23.04
C GLN A 27 -20.91 47.51 23.74
N LEU A 28 -21.68 46.90 24.65
CA LEU A 28 -21.28 45.67 25.33
C LEU A 28 -21.18 44.51 24.34
N GLU A 29 -22.14 44.40 23.41
CA GLU A 29 -22.13 43.38 22.37
C GLU A 29 -20.91 43.53 21.44
N VAL A 30 -20.64 44.74 20.96
CA VAL A 30 -19.46 45.05 20.14
C VAL A 30 -18.17 44.70 20.88
N TYR A 31 -18.10 44.98 22.19
CA TYR A 31 -16.95 44.60 23.01
C TYR A 31 -16.78 43.07 23.07
N ALA A 32 -17.87 42.33 23.31
CA ALA A 32 -17.85 40.87 23.34
C ALA A 32 -17.40 40.28 21.99
N TRP A 33 -17.94 40.77 20.87
CA TRP A 33 -17.54 40.35 19.53
C TRP A 33 -16.08 40.65 19.21
N LYS A 34 -15.57 41.83 19.59
CA LYS A 34 -14.14 42.18 19.41
C LYS A 34 -13.22 41.26 20.21
N SER A 35 -13.60 40.94 21.44
CA SER A 35 -12.84 40.00 22.28
C SER A 35 -12.83 38.60 21.68
N ALA A 36 -13.98 38.12 21.21
CA ALA A 36 -14.10 36.81 20.56
C ALA A 36 -13.30 36.74 19.24
N LEU A 37 -13.34 37.80 18.43
CA LEU A 37 -12.56 37.89 17.19
C LEU A 37 -11.06 37.83 17.49
N LYS A 38 -10.60 38.62 18.47
CA LYS A 38 -9.18 38.59 18.88
C LYS A 38 -8.75 37.19 19.36
N ALA A 39 -9.57 36.54 20.18
CA ALA A 39 -9.27 35.18 20.63
C ALA A 39 -9.18 34.19 19.46
N LYS A 40 -10.02 34.35 18.43
CA LYS A 40 -9.96 33.55 17.20
C LYS A 40 -8.74 33.85 16.35
N ASP A 41 -8.32 35.11 16.24
CA ASP A 41 -7.10 35.49 15.54
C ASP A 41 -5.86 34.92 16.24
N ASP A 42 -5.81 34.97 17.57
CA ASP A 42 -4.74 34.38 18.38
C ASP A 42 -4.70 32.84 18.22
N GLU A 43 -5.87 32.17 18.19
CA GLU A 43 -5.98 30.73 17.92
C GLU A 43 -5.49 30.38 16.51
N MET A 44 -5.88 31.16 15.49
CA MET A 44 -5.46 30.97 14.10
C MET A 44 -3.95 31.21 13.94
N ALA A 45 -3.38 32.22 14.59
CA ALA A 45 -1.94 32.49 14.58
C ALA A 45 -1.14 31.34 15.21
N SER A 46 -1.64 30.80 16.34
CA SER A 46 -1.06 29.62 16.99
C SER A 46 -1.14 28.39 16.09
N ALA A 47 -2.31 28.09 15.51
CA ALA A 47 -2.50 26.96 14.60
C ALA A 47 -1.62 27.06 13.35
N THR A 48 -1.47 28.26 12.78
CA THR A 48 -0.61 28.50 11.61
C THR A 48 0.87 28.25 11.94
N THR A 49 1.31 28.65 13.13
CA THR A 49 2.67 28.40 13.62
C THR A 49 2.91 26.89 13.79
N ASN A 50 1.95 26.17 14.36
CA ASN A 50 2.02 24.72 14.53
C ASN A 50 2.02 23.97 13.19
N LEU A 51 1.22 24.41 12.22
CA LEU A 51 1.25 23.84 10.87
C LEU A 51 2.60 24.08 10.19
N ALA A 52 3.20 25.25 10.38
CA ALA A 52 4.52 25.55 9.83
C ALA A 52 5.62 24.66 10.45
N SER A 53 5.57 24.37 11.76
CA SER A 53 6.51 23.44 12.38
C SER A 53 6.31 22.01 11.89
N ILE A 54 5.06 21.50 11.90
CA ILE A 54 4.75 20.16 11.41
C ILE A 54 5.18 19.98 9.94
N LYS A 55 4.96 21.00 9.11
CA LYS A 55 5.39 20.97 7.70
C LYS A 55 6.91 20.87 7.59
N ARG A 56 7.67 21.63 8.39
CA ARG A 56 9.14 21.54 8.40
C ARG A 56 9.61 20.16 8.84
N ASP A 57 9.03 19.61 9.90
CA ASP A 57 9.41 18.28 10.40
C ASP A 57 9.11 17.18 9.38
N PHE A 58 7.95 17.28 8.71
CA PHE A 58 7.56 16.36 7.64
C PHE A 58 8.47 16.49 6.41
N ASP A 59 8.81 17.71 6.03
CA ASP A 59 9.76 17.96 4.94
C ASP A 59 11.16 17.43 5.31
N SER A 60 11.64 17.62 6.55
CA SER A 60 12.91 17.06 7.04
C SER A 60 12.93 15.52 6.92
N MET A 61 11.90 14.84 7.42
CA MET A 61 11.79 13.38 7.34
C MET A 61 11.92 12.83 5.92
N LYS A 62 11.40 13.56 4.92
CA LYS A 62 11.46 13.14 3.51
C LYS A 62 12.84 13.32 2.88
N HIS A 63 13.60 14.34 3.29
CA HIS A 63 14.83 14.73 2.61
C HIS A 63 16.10 14.25 3.30
N ASP A 64 16.07 14.01 4.62
CA ASP A 64 17.28 13.69 5.39
C ASP A 64 17.83 12.28 5.12
N ASN A 65 17.00 11.38 4.55
CA ASN A 65 17.42 10.03 4.19
C ASN A 65 16.48 9.37 3.16
N PRO A 66 16.51 9.78 1.88
CA PRO A 66 15.62 9.20 0.88
C PRO A 66 15.90 7.71 0.67
N LEU A 67 14.84 6.91 0.67
CA LEU A 67 14.90 5.46 0.50
C LEU A 67 14.22 5.03 -0.82
N LEU A 68 14.94 4.26 -1.62
CA LEU A 68 14.39 3.49 -2.73
C LEU A 68 14.07 2.09 -2.22
N TYR A 69 12.84 1.64 -2.46
CA TYR A 69 12.37 0.37 -1.94
C TYR A 69 12.02 -0.58 -3.09
N CYS A 70 12.75 -1.68 -3.25
CA CYS A 70 12.58 -2.61 -4.35
C CYS A 70 12.05 -3.96 -3.86
N LEU A 71 10.92 -4.38 -4.43
CA LEU A 71 10.30 -5.67 -4.20
C LEU A 71 10.41 -6.51 -5.47
N ILE A 72 11.04 -7.68 -5.37
CA ILE A 72 11.28 -8.58 -6.50
C ILE A 72 10.59 -9.92 -6.23
N ASP A 73 9.69 -10.29 -7.12
CA ASP A 73 9.17 -11.65 -7.26
C ASP A 73 10.16 -12.46 -8.11
N GLY A 74 11.03 -13.22 -7.45
CA GLY A 74 12.14 -13.92 -8.08
C GLY A 74 11.75 -15.12 -8.93
N ASP A 75 10.55 -15.68 -8.73
CA ASP A 75 10.03 -16.76 -9.58
C ASP A 75 9.55 -16.18 -10.93
N GLY A 76 9.05 -14.94 -10.90
CA GLY A 76 8.62 -14.20 -12.08
C GLY A 76 9.68 -13.27 -12.71
N HIS A 77 10.75 -12.92 -12.00
CA HIS A 77 11.80 -12.00 -12.45
C HIS A 77 13.18 -12.62 -12.18
N ILE A 78 13.55 -13.53 -13.07
CA ILE A 78 14.80 -14.29 -12.96
C ILE A 78 15.98 -13.43 -13.41
N PHE A 79 17.05 -13.39 -12.62
CA PHE A 79 18.28 -12.69 -12.97
C PHE A 79 18.93 -13.27 -14.23
N SER A 80 19.67 -12.45 -14.98
CA SER A 80 20.26 -12.89 -16.25
C SER A 80 21.15 -14.13 -16.09
N GLU A 81 21.15 -15.01 -17.09
CA GLU A 81 22.00 -16.21 -17.13
C GLU A 81 23.48 -15.92 -16.87
N LYS A 82 24.00 -14.82 -17.42
CA LYS A 82 25.38 -14.36 -17.20
C LYS A 82 25.70 -14.21 -15.71
N HIS A 83 24.86 -13.48 -14.98
CA HIS A 83 25.05 -13.25 -13.56
C HIS A 83 24.84 -14.55 -12.75
N LEU A 84 23.84 -15.36 -13.10
CA LEU A 84 23.60 -16.64 -12.41
C LEU A 84 24.79 -17.61 -12.55
N ASN A 85 25.36 -17.74 -13.75
CA ASN A 85 26.51 -18.62 -14.02
C ASN A 85 27.81 -18.17 -13.32
N GLN A 86 27.96 -16.88 -13.06
CA GLN A 86 29.13 -16.33 -12.38
C GLN A 86 29.11 -16.54 -10.86
N GLY A 87 28.03 -17.12 -10.32
CA GLY A 87 27.88 -17.38 -8.89
C GLY A 87 28.12 -16.14 -8.04
N LYS A 88 29.11 -16.20 -7.15
CA LYS A 88 29.44 -15.09 -6.23
C LYS A 88 29.66 -13.75 -6.97
N ALA A 89 30.53 -13.73 -7.97
CA ALA A 89 30.86 -12.51 -8.71
C ALA A 89 29.63 -11.95 -9.44
N GLY A 90 28.75 -12.83 -9.92
CA GLY A 90 27.51 -12.44 -10.56
C GLY A 90 26.48 -11.85 -9.59
N GLY A 91 26.41 -12.37 -8.36
CA GLY A 91 25.52 -11.83 -7.32
C GLY A 91 25.91 -10.40 -6.91
N GLU A 92 27.21 -10.16 -6.71
CA GLU A 92 27.76 -8.83 -6.43
C GLU A 92 27.51 -7.87 -7.61
N ALA A 93 27.79 -8.31 -8.83
CA ALA A 93 27.59 -7.51 -10.04
C ALA A 93 26.11 -7.17 -10.29
N ALA A 94 25.20 -8.13 -10.11
CA ALA A 94 23.77 -7.91 -10.27
C ALA A 94 23.22 -6.94 -9.22
N ALA A 95 23.66 -7.05 -7.96
CA ALA A 95 23.28 -6.12 -6.91
C ALA A 95 23.75 -4.69 -7.21
N LYS A 96 25.01 -4.53 -7.63
CA LYS A 96 25.54 -3.22 -8.04
C LYS A 96 24.77 -2.64 -9.22
N LEU A 97 24.53 -3.44 -10.26
CA LEU A 97 23.83 -3.02 -11.47
C LEU A 97 22.38 -2.61 -11.17
N LEU A 98 21.70 -3.34 -10.29
CA LEU A 98 20.36 -2.99 -9.80
C LEU A 98 20.40 -1.67 -9.04
N THR A 99 21.26 -1.52 -8.04
CA THR A 99 21.39 -0.29 -7.25
C THR A 99 21.67 0.93 -8.13
N ASP A 100 22.66 0.84 -9.01
CA ASP A 100 23.05 1.95 -9.88
C ASP A 100 21.89 2.31 -10.83
N GLY A 101 21.26 1.30 -11.44
CA GLY A 101 20.13 1.52 -12.35
C GLY A 101 18.91 2.17 -11.69
N LEU A 102 18.56 1.78 -10.46
CA LEU A 102 17.46 2.38 -9.70
C LEU A 102 17.76 3.84 -9.34
N ILE A 103 18.99 4.13 -8.90
CA ILE A 103 19.41 5.49 -8.54
C ILE A 103 19.42 6.38 -9.78
N THR A 104 19.95 5.91 -10.91
CA THR A 104 19.96 6.64 -12.18
C THR A 104 18.52 6.95 -12.63
N TYR A 105 17.62 5.96 -12.61
CA TYR A 105 16.22 6.18 -13.00
C TYR A 105 15.56 7.29 -12.19
N VAL A 106 15.75 7.29 -10.86
CA VAL A 106 15.18 8.34 -10.01
C VAL A 106 15.84 9.69 -10.31
N SER A 107 17.16 9.72 -10.45
CA SER A 107 17.90 10.97 -10.73
C SER A 107 17.47 11.62 -12.05
N ASP A 108 17.18 10.82 -13.08
CA ASP A 108 16.75 11.32 -14.39
C ASP A 108 15.28 11.78 -14.40
N LYS A 109 14.42 11.06 -13.68
CA LYS A 109 12.97 11.33 -13.66
C LYS A 109 12.61 12.46 -12.70
N SER A 110 13.35 12.57 -11.61
CA SER A 110 13.08 13.54 -10.58
C SER A 110 13.97 14.76 -10.77
N GLY A 111 13.35 15.89 -11.12
CA GLY A 111 13.88 17.21 -10.77
C GLY A 111 13.94 17.43 -9.24
N LEU A 112 13.98 16.35 -8.45
CA LEU A 112 14.28 16.38 -7.03
C LEU A 112 15.74 16.78 -6.93
N ASN A 113 15.98 17.97 -6.40
CA ASN A 113 17.27 18.35 -5.85
C ASN A 113 17.55 17.49 -4.60
N MET A 114 17.70 16.17 -4.78
CA MET A 114 18.05 15.25 -3.72
C MET A 114 19.42 15.65 -3.21
N GLN A 115 19.48 16.06 -1.94
CA GLN A 115 20.74 16.31 -1.27
C GLN A 115 21.37 14.94 -0.93
N GLY A 116 22.09 14.37 -1.91
CA GLY A 116 22.87 13.14 -1.72
C GLY A 116 22.30 11.90 -2.41
N ARG A 117 23.00 10.78 -2.18
CA ARG A 117 22.68 9.48 -2.78
C ARG A 117 21.63 8.77 -1.92
N PRO A 118 20.48 8.35 -2.49
CA PRO A 118 19.47 7.66 -1.71
C PRO A 118 19.94 6.26 -1.30
N ASN A 119 19.42 5.79 -0.17
CA ASN A 119 19.57 4.39 0.24
C ASN A 119 18.71 3.48 -0.65
N VAL A 120 19.16 2.26 -0.88
CA VAL A 120 18.43 1.27 -1.68
C VAL A 120 18.23 0.01 -0.85
N SER A 121 16.98 -0.29 -0.54
CA SER A 121 16.57 -1.54 0.08
C SER A 121 15.92 -2.45 -0.96
N VAL A 122 16.33 -3.72 -0.98
CA VAL A 122 15.83 -4.71 -1.93
C VAL A 122 15.39 -5.94 -1.16
N ILE A 123 14.17 -6.40 -1.41
CA ILE A 123 13.69 -7.69 -0.92
C ILE A 123 13.32 -8.56 -2.11
N LEU A 124 14.01 -9.69 -2.20
CA LEU A 124 13.78 -10.74 -3.19
C LEU A 124 13.02 -11.88 -2.52
N TYR A 125 11.81 -12.18 -2.98
CA TYR A 125 11.05 -13.35 -2.57
C TYR A 125 11.14 -14.42 -3.64
N LEU A 126 11.45 -15.65 -3.27
CA LEU A 126 11.53 -16.77 -4.21
C LEU A 126 11.32 -18.10 -3.51
N ASN A 127 10.86 -19.11 -4.24
CA ASN A 127 10.98 -20.50 -3.81
C ASN A 127 12.37 -21.02 -4.19
N LYS A 128 13.30 -21.06 -3.22
CA LYS A 128 14.72 -21.35 -3.53
C LYS A 128 14.90 -22.73 -4.15
N THR A 129 14.22 -23.73 -3.59
CA THR A 129 14.32 -25.11 -4.07
C THR A 129 13.69 -25.25 -5.45
N GLY A 130 12.50 -24.68 -5.66
CA GLY A 130 11.80 -24.71 -6.94
C GLY A 130 12.58 -24.01 -8.06
N LEU A 131 13.08 -22.81 -7.77
CA LEU A 131 13.85 -22.03 -8.73
C LEU A 131 15.20 -22.71 -9.05
N THR A 132 15.90 -23.26 -8.05
CA THR A 132 17.15 -24.02 -8.27
C THR A 132 16.92 -25.17 -9.26
N ASN A 133 15.88 -25.98 -9.02
CA ASN A 133 15.55 -27.11 -9.91
C ASN A 133 15.21 -26.65 -11.33
N THR A 134 14.47 -25.55 -11.45
CA THR A 134 14.08 -24.97 -12.74
C THR A 134 15.32 -24.49 -13.52
N LEU A 135 16.22 -23.76 -12.88
CA LEU A 135 17.45 -23.25 -13.49
C LEU A 135 18.38 -24.38 -13.93
N VAL A 136 18.60 -25.38 -13.08
CA VAL A 136 19.46 -26.54 -13.40
C VAL A 136 18.89 -27.37 -14.55
N SER A 137 17.58 -27.63 -14.53
CA SER A 137 16.92 -28.44 -15.56
C SER A 137 16.91 -27.78 -16.95
N ASN A 138 16.94 -26.45 -17.00
CA ASN A 138 17.03 -25.67 -18.23
C ASN A 138 18.49 -25.37 -18.63
N GLY A 139 19.49 -25.88 -17.90
CA GLY A 139 20.91 -25.66 -18.21
C GLY A 139 21.39 -24.22 -17.99
N VAL A 140 20.64 -23.41 -17.24
CA VAL A 140 20.96 -21.98 -17.02
C VAL A 140 22.18 -21.82 -16.13
N CYS A 141 22.26 -22.58 -15.03
CA CYS A 141 23.41 -22.57 -14.12
C CYS A 141 23.40 -23.82 -13.25
N THR A 142 24.51 -24.07 -12.55
CA THR A 142 24.58 -25.14 -11.54
C THR A 142 23.90 -24.72 -10.24
N ALA A 143 23.50 -25.69 -9.41
CA ALA A 143 22.93 -25.41 -8.09
C ALA A 143 23.90 -24.64 -7.18
N ASP A 144 25.19 -24.96 -7.26
CA ASP A 144 26.24 -24.30 -6.48
C ASP A 144 26.47 -22.85 -6.95
N ALA A 145 26.46 -22.61 -8.26
CA ALA A 145 26.54 -21.26 -8.80
C ALA A 145 25.35 -20.42 -8.32
N PHE A 146 24.12 -20.94 -8.43
CA PHE A 146 22.95 -20.22 -7.96
C PHE A 146 22.96 -19.95 -6.45
N LYS A 147 23.39 -20.93 -5.64
CA LYS A 147 23.55 -20.74 -4.20
C LYS A 147 24.58 -19.65 -3.89
N ALA A 148 25.73 -19.66 -4.55
CA ALA A 148 26.77 -18.65 -4.40
C ALA A 148 26.29 -17.26 -4.86
N PHE A 149 25.51 -17.21 -5.94
CA PHE A 149 24.86 -15.99 -6.42
C PHE A 149 23.93 -15.40 -5.36
N LEU A 150 22.99 -16.18 -4.82
CA LEU A 150 22.03 -15.68 -3.82
C LEU A 150 22.72 -15.19 -2.55
N GLN A 151 23.75 -15.91 -2.09
CA GLN A 151 24.51 -15.51 -0.91
C GLN A 151 25.25 -14.18 -1.15
N ALA A 152 25.88 -14.02 -2.31
CA ALA A 152 26.61 -12.82 -2.65
C ALA A 152 25.68 -11.63 -2.87
N PHE A 153 24.54 -11.83 -3.55
CA PHE A 153 23.51 -10.82 -3.74
C PHE A 153 22.93 -10.35 -2.40
N ASN A 154 22.58 -11.28 -1.49
CA ASN A 154 22.09 -10.94 -0.15
C ASN A 154 23.10 -10.14 0.67
N ASN A 155 24.39 -10.43 0.51
CA ASN A 155 25.46 -9.79 1.29
C ASN A 155 26.05 -8.53 0.62
N ALA A 156 25.61 -8.19 -0.60
CA ALA A 156 26.12 -7.03 -1.33
C ALA A 156 25.76 -5.70 -0.65
N SER A 157 24.71 -5.68 0.18
CA SER A 157 24.30 -4.52 0.97
C SER A 157 23.57 -4.98 2.24
N PRO A 158 23.73 -4.28 3.38
CA PRO A 158 22.95 -4.54 4.59
C PRO A 158 21.42 -4.40 4.41
N LEU A 159 20.98 -3.71 3.36
CA LEU A 159 19.57 -3.47 3.05
C LEU A 159 19.00 -4.44 2.00
N PHE A 160 19.78 -5.44 1.61
CA PHE A 160 19.34 -6.49 0.69
C PHE A 160 18.90 -7.71 1.49
N THR A 161 17.82 -8.33 1.06
CA THR A 161 17.27 -9.51 1.73
C THR A 161 16.75 -10.50 0.69
N VAL A 162 17.25 -11.73 0.75
CA VAL A 162 16.73 -12.86 0.00
C VAL A 162 15.86 -13.71 0.93
N ASN A 163 14.57 -13.79 0.64
CA ASN A 163 13.58 -14.49 1.43
C ASN A 163 13.11 -15.75 0.69
N ASP A 164 13.49 -16.92 1.22
CA ASP A 164 12.98 -18.20 0.74
C ASP A 164 11.59 -18.45 1.31
N VAL A 165 10.57 -18.37 0.45
CA VAL A 165 9.17 -18.56 0.85
C VAL A 165 8.74 -20.04 0.80
N GLY A 166 9.63 -20.94 0.39
CA GLY A 166 9.36 -22.37 0.28
C GLY A 166 8.35 -22.70 -0.82
N SER A 167 7.72 -23.88 -0.72
CA SER A 167 6.84 -24.42 -1.76
C SER A 167 5.38 -23.99 -1.65
N GLY A 168 5.06 -23.01 -0.80
CA GLY A 168 3.70 -22.51 -0.65
C GLY A 168 3.26 -21.75 -1.89
N LYS A 169 2.15 -22.18 -2.50
CA LYS A 169 1.53 -21.42 -3.59
C LYS A 169 1.10 -20.05 -3.05
N GLU A 170 1.38 -18.98 -3.78
CA GLU A 170 1.03 -17.59 -3.44
C GLU A 170 1.73 -17.03 -2.16
N ALA A 171 2.73 -17.73 -1.61
CA ALA A 171 3.43 -17.29 -0.40
C ALA A 171 4.31 -16.05 -0.65
N ALA A 172 4.93 -15.94 -1.82
CA ALA A 172 5.64 -14.72 -2.25
C ALA A 172 4.65 -13.56 -2.44
N ASP A 173 3.57 -13.82 -3.18
CA ASP A 173 2.57 -12.82 -3.53
C ASP A 173 1.97 -12.17 -2.28
N ALA A 174 1.57 -12.97 -1.30
CA ALA A 174 1.01 -12.47 -0.04
C ALA A 174 1.97 -11.53 0.71
N LYS A 175 3.26 -11.87 0.74
CA LYS A 175 4.30 -11.03 1.39
C LYS A 175 4.49 -9.73 0.61
N ILE A 176 4.65 -9.81 -0.70
CA ILE A 176 4.82 -8.64 -1.57
C ILE A 176 3.62 -7.71 -1.49
N GLN A 177 2.39 -8.23 -1.52
CA GLN A 177 1.17 -7.43 -1.38
C GLN A 177 1.11 -6.72 -0.03
N GLY A 178 1.46 -7.40 1.07
CA GLY A 178 1.57 -6.78 2.38
C GLY A 178 2.60 -5.64 2.40
N HIS A 179 3.77 -5.87 1.80
CA HIS A 179 4.81 -4.87 1.70
C HIS A 179 4.40 -3.67 0.85
N LEU A 180 3.76 -3.88 -0.30
CA LEU A 180 3.24 -2.79 -1.15
C LEU A 180 2.24 -1.92 -0.39
N ARG A 181 1.33 -2.52 0.39
CA ARG A 181 0.35 -1.75 1.19
C ARG A 181 1.03 -0.91 2.26
N VAL A 182 1.95 -1.49 3.02
CA VAL A 182 2.56 -0.81 4.17
C VAL A 182 3.62 0.21 3.73
N TRP A 183 4.58 -0.21 2.91
CA TRP A 183 5.80 0.59 2.65
C TRP A 183 5.59 1.71 1.65
N THR A 184 4.63 1.62 0.73
CA THR A 184 4.31 2.74 -0.19
C THR A 184 3.81 3.97 0.58
N ARG A 185 3.20 3.79 1.75
CA ARG A 185 2.74 4.87 2.64
C ARG A 185 3.87 5.52 3.44
N ASN A 186 5.06 4.92 3.47
CA ASN A 186 6.17 5.47 4.23
C ASN A 186 6.66 6.79 3.59
N PRO A 187 6.71 7.91 4.34
CA PRO A 187 7.15 9.20 3.81
C PRO A 187 8.60 9.21 3.29
N GLN A 188 9.51 8.42 3.90
CA GLN A 188 10.92 8.37 3.52
C GLN A 188 11.14 7.57 2.23
N ILE A 189 10.18 6.71 1.87
CA ILE A 189 10.21 5.97 0.61
C ILE A 189 9.71 6.90 -0.50
N ILE A 190 10.66 7.39 -1.28
CA ILE A 190 10.41 8.31 -2.39
C ILE A 190 9.97 7.57 -3.66
N GLN A 191 10.39 6.31 -3.82
CA GLN A 191 9.98 5.45 -4.93
C GLN A 191 9.99 3.97 -4.49
N VAL A 192 8.92 3.27 -4.81
CA VAL A 192 8.81 1.81 -4.76
C VAL A 192 9.04 1.25 -6.15
N PHE A 193 10.02 0.36 -6.30
CA PHE A 193 10.23 -0.43 -7.50
C PHE A 193 9.64 -1.81 -7.30
N PHE A 194 8.81 -2.24 -8.24
CA PHE A 194 8.11 -3.50 -8.14
C PHE A 194 8.42 -4.37 -9.36
N ALA A 195 9.08 -5.51 -9.14
CA ALA A 195 9.35 -6.53 -10.14
C ALA A 195 8.42 -7.74 -9.90
N GLY A 196 7.14 -7.58 -10.25
CA GLY A 196 6.14 -8.65 -10.17
C GLY A 196 5.06 -8.55 -11.25
N GLY A 197 5.38 -7.94 -12.40
CA GLY A 197 4.42 -7.75 -13.50
C GLY A 197 4.14 -8.96 -14.39
N HIS A 198 4.49 -10.17 -13.94
CA HIS A 198 4.38 -11.39 -14.75
C HIS A 198 2.98 -12.04 -14.67
N ASP A 199 2.22 -11.74 -13.62
CA ASP A 199 0.85 -12.18 -13.39
C ASP A 199 -0.09 -11.02 -12.99
N ASN A 200 -1.39 -11.32 -12.86
CA ASN A 200 -2.40 -10.37 -12.39
C ASN A 200 -2.65 -10.49 -10.87
N GLY A 201 -1.84 -11.25 -10.13
CA GLY A 201 -2.04 -11.51 -8.71
C GLY A 201 -1.96 -10.23 -7.86
N TYR A 202 -1.21 -9.25 -8.34
CA TYR A 202 -0.96 -7.98 -7.66
C TYR A 202 -1.97 -6.87 -8.00
N THR A 203 -2.79 -7.03 -9.04
CA THR A 203 -3.73 -6.02 -9.55
C THR A 203 -4.65 -5.45 -8.45
N PRO A 204 -5.28 -6.24 -7.55
CA PRO A 204 -6.16 -5.69 -6.52
C PRO A 204 -5.43 -4.77 -5.53
N THR A 205 -4.18 -5.10 -5.19
CA THR A 205 -3.36 -4.28 -4.29
C THR A 205 -2.93 -2.98 -4.97
N LEU A 206 -2.57 -3.03 -6.26
CA LEU A 206 -2.22 -1.83 -7.02
C LEU A 206 -3.44 -0.91 -7.23
N ASN A 207 -4.63 -1.45 -7.50
CA ASN A 207 -5.88 -0.69 -7.56
C ASN A 207 -6.20 0.01 -6.23
N THR A 208 -5.88 -0.64 -5.10
CA THR A 208 -6.04 -0.05 -3.77
C THR A 208 -5.11 1.17 -3.64
N LEU A 209 -3.83 1.02 -4.00
CA LEU A 209 -2.87 2.14 -4.01
C LEU A 209 -3.27 3.26 -4.99
N GLN A 210 -3.91 2.93 -6.11
CA GLN A 210 -4.44 3.91 -7.05
C GLN A 210 -5.56 4.74 -6.45
N THR A 211 -6.53 4.09 -5.80
CA THR A 211 -7.64 4.77 -5.11
C THR A 211 -7.14 5.69 -4.00
N GLU A 212 -6.02 5.33 -3.37
CA GLU A 212 -5.36 6.12 -2.32
C GLU A 212 -4.46 7.25 -2.86
N GLY A 213 -4.28 7.35 -4.17
CA GLY A 213 -3.37 8.34 -4.78
C GLY A 213 -1.89 8.08 -4.52
N LEU A 214 -1.51 6.82 -4.27
CA LEU A 214 -0.13 6.39 -3.97
C LEU A 214 0.54 5.62 -5.13
N LEU A 215 -0.17 5.44 -6.25
CA LEU A 215 0.32 4.65 -7.38
C LEU A 215 1.48 5.34 -8.14
N ASP A 216 1.56 6.67 -8.08
CA ASP A 216 2.65 7.48 -8.62
C ASP A 216 4.02 7.14 -8.01
N LYS A 217 4.03 6.73 -6.74
CA LYS A 217 5.20 6.20 -6.04
C LYS A 217 5.62 4.81 -6.48
N VAL A 218 4.86 4.11 -7.31
CA VAL A 218 5.19 2.74 -7.75
C VAL A 218 5.72 2.80 -9.19
N THR A 219 6.88 2.19 -9.42
CA THR A 219 7.46 2.00 -10.76
C THR A 219 7.64 0.51 -11.00
N LEU A 220 7.16 0.03 -12.14
CA LEU A 220 7.31 -1.36 -12.54
C LEU A 220 8.73 -1.60 -13.06
N LEU A 221 9.45 -2.52 -12.42
CA LEU A 221 10.76 -2.99 -12.85
C LEU A 221 10.57 -4.16 -13.81
N ARG A 222 10.87 -3.92 -15.09
CA ARG A 222 10.65 -4.89 -16.18
C ARG A 222 11.68 -6.01 -16.13
N GLY A 223 11.21 -7.24 -15.99
CA GLY A 223 11.98 -8.45 -16.28
C GLY A 223 11.78 -8.90 -17.72
N TYR A 224 10.73 -9.69 -17.95
CA TYR A 224 10.37 -10.18 -19.29
C TYR A 224 9.72 -9.10 -20.16
N GLU A 225 9.77 -9.30 -21.49
CA GLU A 225 9.13 -8.40 -22.46
C GLU A 225 7.59 -8.36 -22.35
N ALA A 226 6.97 -9.41 -21.82
CA ALA A 226 5.52 -9.49 -21.66
C ALA A 226 5.07 -9.17 -20.23
N ILE A 227 4.42 -8.01 -20.04
CA ILE A 227 3.61 -7.70 -18.85
C ILE A 227 2.24 -8.40 -18.96
N GLY A 228 1.66 -8.80 -17.81
CA GLY A 228 0.23 -9.10 -17.71
C GLY A 228 -0.69 -8.00 -18.28
N ASN A 229 -1.73 -8.39 -19.00
CA ASN A 229 -2.61 -7.45 -19.71
C ASN A 229 -3.31 -6.44 -18.79
N GLU A 230 -3.69 -6.84 -17.58
CA GLU A 230 -4.41 -5.96 -16.64
C GLU A 230 -3.48 -4.90 -16.04
N LEU A 231 -2.22 -5.24 -15.81
CA LEU A 231 -1.25 -4.30 -15.27
C LEU A 231 -0.93 -3.15 -16.23
N ARG A 232 -1.06 -3.37 -17.56
CA ARG A 232 -0.99 -2.29 -18.55
C ARG A 232 -2.10 -1.24 -18.39
N SER A 233 -3.27 -1.63 -17.89
CA SER A 233 -4.39 -0.69 -17.69
C SER A 233 -4.10 0.35 -16.61
N LEU A 234 -3.23 0.02 -15.65
CA LEU A 234 -2.83 0.89 -14.54
C LEU A 234 -1.83 1.98 -14.96
N LYS A 235 -1.27 1.91 -16.19
CA LYS A 235 -0.33 2.91 -16.76
C LYS A 235 0.80 3.28 -15.80
N LEU A 236 1.31 2.30 -15.06
CA LEU A 236 2.44 2.49 -14.17
C LEU A 236 3.68 2.94 -14.94
N PRO A 237 4.49 3.85 -14.39
CA PRO A 237 5.83 4.11 -14.92
C PRO A 237 6.62 2.81 -14.94
N GLU A 238 7.41 2.62 -15.99
CA GLU A 238 8.20 1.41 -16.18
C GLU A 238 9.68 1.76 -16.27
N VAL A 239 10.53 0.86 -15.77
CA VAL A 239 11.98 0.92 -15.94
C VAL A 239 12.49 -0.45 -16.35
N LYS A 240 13.34 -0.48 -17.37
CA LYS A 240 14.05 -1.69 -17.81
C LYS A 240 15.53 -1.51 -17.54
N LEU A 241 16.08 -2.35 -16.68
CA LEU A 241 17.50 -2.36 -16.36
C LEU A 241 18.19 -3.46 -17.18
N ASN A 242 18.86 -3.06 -18.25
CA ASN A 242 19.48 -3.99 -19.19
C ASN A 242 20.53 -4.86 -18.49
N GLY A 243 20.42 -6.18 -18.65
CA GLY A 243 21.36 -7.15 -18.10
C GLY A 243 21.10 -7.58 -16.65
N VAL A 244 20.14 -6.97 -15.94
CA VAL A 244 19.78 -7.42 -14.58
C VAL A 244 18.97 -8.71 -14.65
N PHE A 245 17.89 -8.70 -15.42
CA PHE A 245 16.96 -9.83 -15.57
C PHE A 245 17.04 -10.46 -16.95
N MET A 246 16.58 -11.70 -17.04
CA MET A 246 16.29 -12.35 -18.33
C MET A 246 15.13 -11.67 -19.03
N THR A 247 15.19 -11.60 -20.36
CA THR A 247 14.11 -11.05 -21.21
C THR A 247 13.14 -12.12 -21.68
N ASP A 248 13.59 -13.38 -21.74
CA ASP A 248 12.82 -14.52 -22.23
C ASP A 248 12.40 -15.44 -21.08
N LYS A 249 11.13 -15.88 -21.10
CA LYS A 249 10.60 -16.78 -20.07
C LYS A 249 11.24 -18.16 -20.20
N LEU A 250 11.72 -18.70 -19.07
CA LEU A 250 12.16 -20.09 -19.00
C LEU A 250 10.96 -21.03 -19.20
N GLN A 251 11.20 -22.12 -19.92
CA GLN A 251 10.20 -23.17 -20.07
C GLN A 251 10.05 -23.90 -18.73
N SER A 252 8.91 -23.70 -18.07
CA SER A 252 8.51 -24.58 -16.98
C SER A 252 8.14 -25.92 -17.58
N ARG A 253 9.08 -26.89 -17.56
CA ARG A 253 8.75 -28.31 -17.72
C ARG A 253 8.01 -28.74 -16.46
N SER A 254 6.74 -28.34 -16.36
CA SER A 254 5.78 -29.08 -15.56
C SER A 254 5.93 -30.54 -15.99
N ARG A 255 6.30 -31.42 -15.05
CA ARG A 255 6.04 -32.85 -15.22
C ARG A 255 4.52 -32.96 -15.32
N SER A 256 3.97 -32.80 -16.52
CA SER A 256 2.68 -33.37 -16.80
C SER A 256 2.86 -34.84 -16.43
N LYS A 257 2.06 -35.29 -15.47
CA LYS A 257 1.84 -36.72 -15.32
C LYS A 257 1.31 -37.13 -16.68
N SER A 258 2.15 -37.77 -17.49
CA SER A 258 1.74 -38.41 -18.72
C SER A 258 0.49 -39.20 -18.38
N SER A 259 -0.63 -38.84 -18.99
CA SER A 259 -1.83 -39.64 -19.02
C SER A 259 -1.41 -41.02 -19.49
N THR A 260 -1.30 -41.97 -18.54
CA THR A 260 -1.27 -43.39 -18.87
C THR A 260 -2.51 -43.62 -19.72
N SER A 261 -2.28 -44.01 -20.97
CA SER A 261 -3.31 -44.49 -21.88
C SER A 261 -4.20 -45.49 -21.14
N THR A 262 -5.46 -45.12 -20.97
CA THR A 262 -6.54 -46.05 -20.63
C THR A 262 -6.50 -47.23 -21.59
N PRO A 263 -6.37 -48.48 -21.13
CA PRO A 263 -6.67 -49.62 -22.00
C PRO A 263 -8.17 -49.62 -22.29
N GLU A 264 -8.47 -49.94 -23.55
CA GLU A 264 -9.78 -50.06 -24.16
C GLU A 264 -10.71 -50.94 -23.30
N VAL A 265 -11.83 -50.37 -22.82
CA VAL A 265 -12.85 -51.09 -22.06
C VAL A 265 -13.65 -51.95 -23.04
N ARG A 266 -13.47 -53.28 -22.96
CA ARG A 266 -14.43 -54.25 -23.53
C ARG A 266 -15.66 -54.32 -22.63
N SER A 267 -16.83 -54.35 -23.26
CA SER A 267 -18.15 -54.49 -22.66
C SER A 267 -18.23 -55.75 -21.78
N LEU A 268 -18.69 -55.61 -20.54
CA LEU A 268 -18.90 -56.73 -19.60
C LEU A 268 -20.30 -57.33 -19.79
N GLU A 269 -20.37 -58.65 -19.94
CA GLU A 269 -21.58 -59.46 -19.94
C GLU A 269 -22.00 -59.82 -18.49
N PRO A 270 -23.29 -60.11 -18.21
CA PRO A 270 -23.83 -60.25 -16.85
C PRO A 270 -23.37 -61.48 -16.04
N ALA A 271 -22.33 -62.21 -16.45
CA ALA A 271 -21.92 -63.47 -15.83
C ALA A 271 -20.80 -63.36 -14.77
N ASP A 272 -20.17 -62.19 -14.59
CA ASP A 272 -19.00 -62.04 -13.70
C ASP A 272 -19.33 -61.71 -12.22
N PHE A 273 -20.60 -61.70 -11.83
CA PHE A 273 -21.02 -61.28 -10.48
C PHE A 273 -21.05 -62.39 -9.41
N GLU A 274 -20.76 -63.65 -9.76
CA GLU A 274 -20.89 -64.79 -8.83
C GLU A 274 -19.55 -65.32 -8.24
N VAL A 275 -18.45 -64.56 -8.33
CA VAL A 275 -17.14 -65.00 -7.80
C VAL A 275 -16.74 -64.31 -6.48
N PHE A 276 -17.48 -63.30 -6.01
CA PHE A 276 -17.11 -62.55 -4.78
C PHE A 276 -17.83 -62.98 -3.49
N LYS A 277 -18.62 -64.07 -3.49
CA LYS A 277 -19.37 -64.53 -2.30
C LYS A 277 -18.60 -65.47 -1.36
N THR A 278 -17.34 -65.80 -1.64
CA THR A 278 -16.58 -66.74 -0.81
C THR A 278 -15.17 -66.25 -0.56
N LEU A 279 -14.97 -65.45 0.50
CA LEU A 279 -13.74 -65.38 1.30
C LEU A 279 -14.01 -64.66 2.65
N PRO A 280 -13.34 -65.07 3.76
CA PRO A 280 -13.73 -64.69 5.12
C PRO A 280 -13.20 -63.32 5.60
N GLN A 281 -14.00 -62.60 6.37
CA GLN A 281 -13.66 -61.31 6.98
C GLN A 281 -12.74 -61.47 8.21
N LYS A 282 -11.68 -60.64 8.29
CA LYS A 282 -10.89 -60.39 9.53
C LYS A 282 -11.49 -59.21 10.33
N PRO A 283 -11.40 -59.21 11.67
CA PRO A 283 -12.10 -58.24 12.51
C PRO A 283 -11.40 -56.87 12.57
N LYS A 284 -12.20 -55.80 12.69
CA LYS A 284 -11.77 -54.40 12.87
C LYS A 284 -11.39 -54.11 14.33
N PRO A 285 -10.39 -53.26 14.62
CA PRO A 285 -10.17 -52.75 15.97
C PRO A 285 -11.14 -51.60 16.31
N ASN A 286 -11.48 -51.56 17.59
CA ASN A 286 -12.50 -50.75 18.24
C ASN A 286 -12.01 -49.30 18.48
N VAL A 287 -12.78 -48.29 18.08
CA VAL A 287 -12.51 -46.87 18.37
C VAL A 287 -13.32 -46.47 19.60
N ASN A 288 -12.62 -46.28 20.72
CA ASN A 288 -13.18 -45.73 21.94
C ASN A 288 -13.37 -44.20 21.79
N THR A 289 -14.60 -43.75 21.96
CA THR A 289 -14.99 -42.35 22.09
C THR A 289 -14.77 -41.85 23.52
N ASN A 290 -14.12 -40.71 23.70
CA ASN A 290 -14.29 -39.89 24.91
C ASN A 290 -14.28 -38.39 24.56
N PRO A 291 -14.99 -37.53 25.34
CA PRO A 291 -15.46 -36.23 24.89
C PRO A 291 -14.62 -35.04 25.41
N GLY A 292 -14.50 -34.00 24.57
CA GLY A 292 -14.34 -32.56 24.92
C GLY A 292 -12.99 -32.10 25.52
N PRO A 293 -12.50 -30.91 25.12
CA PRO A 293 -12.76 -29.74 25.98
C PRO A 293 -13.24 -28.48 25.25
N LYS A 294 -13.85 -27.59 26.05
CA LYS A 294 -14.60 -26.37 25.73
C LYS A 294 -13.76 -25.21 25.17
N PRO A 295 -14.40 -24.17 24.56
CA PRO A 295 -13.72 -23.05 23.90
C PRO A 295 -13.05 -22.08 24.88
N LEU A 296 -11.89 -21.55 24.51
CA LEU A 296 -11.21 -20.47 25.20
C LEU A 296 -11.85 -19.12 24.83
N VAL A 297 -12.29 -18.38 25.86
CA VAL A 297 -12.83 -17.02 25.79
C VAL A 297 -11.67 -16.03 25.71
N ILE A 298 -11.68 -15.15 24.71
CA ILE A 298 -10.74 -14.03 24.58
C ILE A 298 -11.36 -12.79 25.26
N PRO A 299 -10.69 -12.12 26.20
CA PRO A 299 -11.19 -10.89 26.79
C PRO A 299 -11.04 -9.70 25.81
N THR A 300 -12.17 -9.13 25.42
CA THR A 300 -12.27 -7.86 24.71
C THR A 300 -12.16 -6.72 25.72
N GLN A 301 -11.13 -5.87 25.66
CA GLN A 301 -11.17 -4.50 26.19
C GLN A 301 -10.04 -3.65 25.58
N LEU A 302 -10.44 -2.60 24.88
CA LEU A 302 -9.84 -1.26 24.83
C LEU A 302 -10.76 -0.39 23.96
N THR A 303 -11.81 0.13 24.59
CA THR A 303 -12.64 1.21 24.03
C THR A 303 -11.92 2.54 24.27
N LEU A 304 -11.49 3.19 23.18
CA LEU A 304 -11.13 4.60 23.17
C LEU A 304 -12.42 5.41 23.08
N ASP A 305 -12.80 6.06 24.17
CA ASP A 305 -13.93 6.99 24.22
C ASP A 305 -13.58 8.26 23.42
N LEU A 306 -13.98 8.31 22.16
CA LEU A 306 -14.09 9.54 21.39
C LEU A 306 -15.46 10.17 21.71
N VAL A 307 -15.45 11.24 22.51
CA VAL A 307 -16.64 12.05 22.78
C VAL A 307 -16.92 12.92 21.54
N PRO A 308 -18.09 12.82 20.87
CA PRO A 308 -18.48 13.76 19.83
C PRO A 308 -19.17 14.96 20.48
N SER A 309 -18.53 16.13 20.45
CA SER A 309 -19.21 17.39 20.77
C SER A 309 -20.12 17.78 19.61
N THR A 310 -21.40 17.50 19.78
CA THR A 310 -22.50 18.01 18.96
C THR A 310 -22.63 19.53 19.18
N ILE A 311 -22.37 20.33 18.15
CA ILE A 311 -22.92 21.70 18.07
C ILE A 311 -23.95 21.71 16.95
N PHE A 312 -25.21 21.87 17.37
CA PHE A 312 -26.37 22.18 16.56
C PHE A 312 -26.17 23.54 15.88
N LEU A 313 -26.20 23.58 14.55
CA LEU A 313 -26.45 24.80 13.79
C LEU A 313 -27.92 24.74 13.32
N ALA A 314 -28.80 25.36 14.10
CA ALA A 314 -30.12 25.73 13.64
C ALA A 314 -29.98 26.94 12.70
N ALA A 315 -30.05 26.69 11.40
CA ALA A 315 -30.25 27.74 10.40
C ALA A 315 -31.72 27.74 10.03
N GLU A 316 -32.50 28.64 10.64
CA GLU A 316 -33.84 28.98 10.16
C GLU A 316 -33.80 30.34 9.47
N ARG A 317 -34.38 30.34 8.26
CA ARG A 317 -34.45 31.44 7.31
C ARG A 317 -35.34 32.57 7.83
N VAL A 318 -34.95 33.82 7.56
CA VAL A 318 -35.91 34.85 7.14
C VAL A 318 -35.36 35.56 5.90
N SER A 319 -36.20 35.60 4.87
CA SER A 319 -35.95 36.14 3.55
C SER A 319 -36.16 37.66 3.47
N ASN A 320 -35.47 38.26 2.49
CA ASN A 320 -35.80 39.48 1.72
C ASN A 320 -35.80 40.84 2.43
N VAL A 321 -35.03 41.80 1.89
CA VAL A 321 -35.57 42.90 1.06
C VAL A 321 -34.42 43.65 0.37
N THR A 322 -34.62 43.86 -0.93
CA THR A 322 -33.92 44.68 -1.90
C THR A 322 -33.71 46.14 -1.44
N MET A 323 -32.54 46.73 -1.69
CA MET A 323 -32.42 48.15 -2.05
C MET A 323 -31.18 48.35 -2.92
N ALA A 324 -31.43 48.78 -4.16
CA ALA A 324 -30.44 49.29 -5.08
C ALA A 324 -29.80 50.56 -4.52
N THR A 325 -28.51 50.78 -4.77
CA THR A 325 -27.93 52.13 -4.80
C THR A 325 -26.79 52.15 -5.81
N THR A 326 -27.13 52.53 -7.04
CA THR A 326 -26.23 53.17 -7.99
C THR A 326 -25.91 54.56 -7.47
N ILE A 327 -24.64 54.91 -7.22
CA ILE A 327 -24.17 56.30 -7.25
C ILE A 327 -22.74 56.36 -7.80
N ASN A 328 -22.63 57.09 -8.92
CA ASN A 328 -21.49 57.72 -9.61
C ASN A 328 -20.32 56.89 -10.12
#